data_AF-G1N128-F1
#
_entry.id   AF-G1N128-F1
#
_cell.length_a   1.000
_cell.length_b   1.000
_cell.length_c   1.000
_cell.angle_alpha   90.00
_cell.angle_beta   90.00
_cell.angle_gamma   90.00
#
_symmetry.space_group_name_H-M   'P 1'
#
loop_
_entity.id
_entity.type
_entity.pdbx_description
1 polymer ?
#
loop_
_entity_poly.entity_id
_entity_poly.type
_entity_poly.pdbx_seq_one_letter_code
_entity_poly.pdbx_strand_id
1 'polypeptide(L)'
;MFSNNDEAVINKKLPKELLLRIFSFLDVVTLCRCAQVSRAWNVLALDGSNWQRIDLFDFQRDIEGRVVENISKRCGGFLRKLSLRGCQGVGDNALRTFAQNCRNIEVLNLNGCTKITDATCTSLSKFCSKLRHLDLASCTSITNLSLKALSEGCPLLEQLNISWCDQVTKDGVQALVRGCGGLKALSLKGCTQLEDEALKYIGANCPELVTLNLQTCLQITDDGLITICRGCHKLQSLCASGCCNITDAILNALGQNCPRLRILEVARCSQLTDVGFTTLARNCHELEKMDLEECVQITDSTLIQLSIHCPRLQVLSLSHCELITDDGIRHLGNGACAHDRLEVIELDNCPLITDASLEHLKSCHSLERIELYDCQQITRAGIKRLRTHLPNIKVHAYFAPVTPPPSVGGSRQRFCRCCIIL
;
A
#
# COMPACT_ATOMS: atom_id res chain seq x y z
N MET A 1 37.55 20.30 -17.50
CA MET A 1 38.67 20.85 -16.71
C MET A 1 38.14 21.17 -15.32
N PHE A 2 38.69 20.57 -14.27
CA PHE A 2 38.34 20.98 -12.90
C PHE A 2 38.98 22.36 -12.64
N SER A 3 38.19 23.32 -12.15
CA SER A 3 38.73 24.60 -11.65
C SER A 3 39.45 24.35 -10.32
N ASN A 4 40.50 25.12 -10.01
CA ASN A 4 41.30 25.02 -8.79
C ASN A 4 40.53 25.58 -7.54
N ASN A 5 39.29 25.14 -7.35
CA ASN A 5 38.35 25.63 -6.32
C ASN A 5 38.55 25.00 -4.93
N ASP A 6 39.64 24.25 -4.71
CA ASP A 6 39.99 23.72 -3.38
C ASP A 6 40.31 24.84 -2.36
N GLU A 7 40.41 26.09 -2.84
CA GLU A 7 40.59 27.30 -2.04
C GLU A 7 39.30 27.85 -1.38
N ALA A 8 38.12 27.35 -1.74
CA ALA A 8 36.84 27.84 -1.24
C ALA A 8 36.74 27.74 0.30
N VAL A 9 36.13 28.75 0.94
CA VAL A 9 36.03 28.86 2.41
C VAL A 9 35.44 27.60 3.05
N ILE A 10 34.45 26.98 2.40
CA ILE A 10 33.81 25.76 2.87
C ILE A 10 34.82 24.60 3.00
N ASN A 11 35.73 24.44 2.04
CA ASN A 11 36.75 23.39 2.03
C ASN A 11 37.86 23.64 3.05
N LYS A 12 38.11 24.92 3.41
CA LYS A 12 39.11 25.31 4.42
C LYS A 12 38.58 25.23 5.85
N LYS A 13 37.28 25.47 6.05
CA LYS A 13 36.66 25.60 7.39
C LYS A 13 35.98 24.33 7.89
N LEU A 14 35.48 23.48 6.99
CA LEU A 14 34.81 22.24 7.37
C LEU A 14 35.73 21.04 7.16
N PRO A 15 35.90 20.17 8.18
CA PRO A 15 36.61 18.91 8.02
C PRO A 15 35.80 17.92 7.15
N LYS A 16 36.49 16.90 6.64
CA LYS A 16 35.94 15.90 5.71
C LYS A 16 34.64 15.27 6.23
N GLU A 17 34.59 14.98 7.52
CA GLU A 17 33.47 14.32 8.20
C GLU A 17 32.20 15.18 8.16
N LEU A 18 32.34 16.50 8.35
CA LEU A 18 31.21 17.42 8.27
C LEU A 18 30.75 17.62 6.83
N LEU A 19 31.68 17.64 5.86
CA LEU A 19 31.31 17.70 4.43
C LEU A 19 30.58 16.44 3.98
N LEU A 20 31.02 15.25 4.40
CA LEU A 20 30.29 14.00 4.16
C LEU A 20 28.92 14.01 4.84
N ARG A 21 28.81 14.56 6.05
CA ARG A 21 27.52 14.72 6.70
C ARG A 21 26.58 15.62 5.90
N ILE A 22 27.07 16.72 5.33
CA ILE A 22 26.29 17.58 4.43
C ILE A 22 25.87 16.79 3.18
N PHE A 23 26.80 16.09 2.55
CA PHE A 23 26.54 15.33 1.32
C PHE A 23 25.56 14.18 1.53
N SER A 24 25.48 13.62 2.74
CA SER A 24 24.51 12.58 3.10
C SER A 24 23.04 13.04 3.05
N PHE A 25 22.79 14.35 2.95
CA PHE A 25 21.45 14.92 2.77
C PHE A 25 21.13 15.24 1.29
N LEU A 26 22.08 15.07 0.37
CA LEU A 26 21.89 15.38 -1.04
C LEU A 26 21.34 14.16 -1.80
N ASP A 27 20.47 14.41 -2.78
CA ASP A 27 19.99 13.36 -3.68
C ASP A 27 21.09 12.90 -4.66
N VAL A 28 20.84 11.78 -5.34
CA VAL A 28 21.77 11.15 -6.30
C VAL A 28 22.17 12.11 -7.42
N VAL A 29 21.24 12.88 -7.97
CA VAL A 29 21.51 13.83 -9.07
C VAL A 29 22.40 14.96 -8.57
N THR A 30 22.08 15.50 -7.40
CA THR A 30 22.83 16.58 -6.77
C THR A 30 24.24 16.11 -6.38
N LEU A 31 24.40 14.90 -5.85
CA LEU A 31 25.72 14.29 -5.60
C LEU A 31 26.54 14.16 -6.90
N CYS A 32 25.92 13.70 -7.99
CA CYS A 32 26.57 13.64 -9.30
C CYS A 32 27.01 15.02 -9.81
N ARG A 33 26.26 16.09 -9.51
CA ARG A 33 26.66 17.47 -9.81
C ARG A 33 27.79 17.95 -8.90
N CYS A 34 27.73 17.66 -7.60
CA CYS A 34 28.81 17.95 -6.65
C CYS A 34 30.12 17.29 -7.09
N ALA A 35 30.05 16.07 -7.63
CA ALA A 35 31.21 15.36 -8.13
C ALA A 35 31.92 16.07 -9.31
N GLN A 36 31.27 17.01 -9.96
CA GLN A 36 31.81 17.79 -11.09
C GLN A 36 32.41 19.13 -10.66
N VAL A 37 32.27 19.53 -9.39
CA VAL A 37 32.68 20.85 -8.88
C VAL A 37 34.21 20.97 -8.77
N SER A 38 34.86 20.04 -8.07
CA SER A 38 36.32 20.01 -7.89
C SER A 38 36.81 18.57 -7.70
N ARG A 39 38.13 18.36 -7.67
CA ARG A 39 38.71 17.04 -7.35
C ARG A 39 38.38 16.60 -5.92
N ALA A 40 38.47 17.51 -4.95
CA ALA A 40 38.09 17.21 -3.57
C ALA A 40 36.61 16.86 -3.44
N TRP A 41 35.73 17.63 -4.09
CA TRP A 41 34.30 17.36 -4.11
C TRP A 41 33.94 16.09 -4.87
N ASN A 42 34.70 15.73 -5.91
CA ASN A 42 34.56 14.44 -6.60
C ASN A 42 34.79 13.26 -5.64
N VAL A 43 35.88 13.30 -4.87
CA VAL A 43 36.18 12.24 -3.89
C VAL A 43 35.10 12.17 -2.81
N LEU A 44 34.66 13.32 -2.29
CA LEU A 44 33.62 13.41 -1.26
C LEU A 44 32.26 12.94 -1.76
N ALA A 45 31.79 13.47 -2.90
CA ALA A 45 30.49 13.16 -3.48
C ALA A 45 30.38 11.68 -3.83
N LEU A 46 31.48 11.06 -4.25
CA LEU A 46 31.51 9.66 -4.61
C LEU A 46 31.94 8.74 -3.46
N ASP A 47 32.06 9.24 -2.23
CA ASP A 47 32.35 8.42 -1.04
C ASP A 47 31.16 7.50 -0.74
N GLY A 48 31.40 6.20 -0.56
CA GLY A 48 30.36 5.18 -0.42
C GLY A 48 29.37 5.44 0.73
N SER A 49 29.77 6.20 1.76
CA SER A 49 28.89 6.58 2.87
C SER A 49 27.72 7.47 2.45
N ASN A 50 27.85 8.23 1.35
CA ASN A 50 26.76 9.03 0.77
C ASN A 50 25.78 8.20 -0.07
N TRP A 51 26.16 6.97 -0.44
CA TRP A 51 25.39 6.10 -1.34
C TRP A 51 24.76 4.91 -0.61
N GLN A 52 24.43 5.07 0.68
CA GLN A 52 23.78 4.01 1.46
C GLN A 52 22.35 3.73 0.97
N ARG A 53 21.70 4.73 0.39
CA ARG A 53 20.33 4.65 -0.12
C ARG A 53 20.29 5.25 -1.52
N ILE A 54 19.80 4.48 -2.48
CA ILE A 54 19.65 4.90 -3.87
C ILE A 54 18.23 4.56 -4.30
N ASP A 55 17.54 5.55 -4.88
CA ASP A 55 16.27 5.35 -5.56
C ASP A 55 16.38 5.85 -7.00
N LEU A 56 16.06 4.97 -7.95
CA LEU A 56 16.17 5.24 -9.38
C LEU A 56 14.81 5.32 -10.09
N PHE A 57 13.71 5.47 -9.33
CA PHE A 57 12.36 5.51 -9.89
C PHE A 57 12.19 6.54 -11.02
N ASP A 58 12.71 7.76 -10.83
CA ASP A 58 12.62 8.82 -11.85
C ASP A 58 13.40 8.51 -13.14
N PHE A 59 14.31 7.53 -13.10
CA PHE A 59 15.16 7.11 -14.21
C PHE A 59 14.78 5.73 -14.76
N GLN A 60 13.64 5.16 -14.33
CA GLN A 60 13.27 3.77 -14.61
C GLN A 60 13.27 3.35 -16.10
N ARG A 61 13.12 4.31 -17.02
CA ARG A 61 13.19 4.07 -18.48
C ARG A 61 14.62 4.05 -19.02
N ASP A 62 15.55 4.71 -18.34
CA ASP A 62 16.94 4.89 -18.75
C ASP A 62 17.89 3.91 -18.03
N ILE A 63 17.46 3.31 -16.91
CA ILE A 63 18.28 2.37 -16.15
C ILE A 63 18.36 1.01 -16.85
N GLU A 64 19.54 0.74 -17.38
CA GLU A 64 19.96 -0.57 -17.87
C GLU A 64 20.83 -1.31 -16.84
N GLY A 65 21.02 -2.62 -17.07
CA GLY A 65 21.83 -3.47 -16.19
C GLY A 65 23.25 -2.94 -15.91
N ARG A 66 23.91 -2.31 -16.88
CA ARG A 66 25.25 -1.75 -16.72
C ARG A 66 25.32 -0.65 -15.64
N VAL A 67 24.25 0.12 -15.47
CA VAL A 67 24.18 1.16 -14.44
C VAL A 67 24.15 0.52 -13.06
N VAL A 68 23.33 -0.52 -12.88
CA VAL A 68 23.24 -1.29 -11.63
C VAL A 68 24.58 -1.94 -11.30
N GLU A 69 25.28 -2.50 -12.29
CA GLU A 69 26.62 -3.06 -12.09
C GLU A 69 27.63 -2.00 -11.62
N ASN A 70 27.63 -0.82 -12.24
CA ASN A 70 28.53 0.28 -11.86
C ASN A 70 28.23 0.79 -10.45
N ILE A 71 26.95 0.95 -10.11
CA ILE A 71 26.51 1.31 -8.75
C ILE A 71 27.03 0.26 -7.76
N SER A 72 26.91 -1.03 -8.10
CA SER A 72 27.35 -2.10 -7.21
C SER A 72 28.86 -2.09 -6.96
N LYS A 73 29.66 -1.82 -7.99
CA LYS A 73 31.12 -1.72 -7.87
C LYS A 73 31.55 -0.50 -7.08
N ARG A 74 30.82 0.62 -7.23
CA ARG A 74 31.15 1.89 -6.56
C ARG A 74 30.75 1.89 -5.09
N CYS A 75 29.52 1.46 -4.79
CA CYS A 75 28.97 1.51 -3.45
C CYS A 75 29.41 0.30 -2.62
N GLY A 76 29.46 -0.88 -3.26
CA GLY A 76 29.88 -2.14 -2.65
C GLY A 76 29.21 -2.38 -1.30
N GLY A 77 30.03 -2.60 -0.27
CA GLY A 77 29.56 -2.92 1.08
C GLY A 77 28.85 -1.79 1.83
N PHE A 78 28.81 -0.56 1.32
CA PHE A 78 28.10 0.55 1.97
C PHE A 78 26.61 0.61 1.62
N LEU A 79 26.21 0.04 0.49
CA LEU A 79 24.83 0.11 0.03
C LEU A 79 23.91 -0.72 0.94
N ARG A 80 22.91 -0.07 1.53
CA ARG A 80 21.91 -0.69 2.43
C ARG A 80 20.52 -0.74 1.82
N LYS A 81 20.16 0.27 1.00
CA LYS A 81 18.86 0.35 0.35
C LYS A 81 19.00 0.70 -1.13
N LEU A 82 18.38 -0.09 -1.99
CA LEU A 82 18.32 0.17 -3.42
C LEU A 82 16.88 -0.01 -3.91
N SER A 83 16.36 1.00 -4.61
CA SER A 83 15.12 0.93 -5.36
C SER A 83 15.40 1.00 -6.86
N LEU A 84 14.97 -0.05 -7.56
CA LEU A 84 14.95 -0.20 -9.02
C LEU A 84 13.51 -0.32 -9.51
N ARG A 85 12.55 0.24 -8.78
CA ARG A 85 11.13 0.16 -9.14
C ARG A 85 10.91 0.62 -10.58
N GLY A 86 10.20 -0.19 -11.36
CA GLY A 86 9.87 0.05 -12.75
C GLY A 86 11.03 -0.06 -13.74
N CYS A 87 12.25 -0.40 -13.30
CA CYS A 87 13.44 -0.50 -14.15
C CYS A 87 13.41 -1.78 -15.01
N GLN A 88 12.58 -1.80 -16.05
CA GLN A 88 12.37 -2.95 -16.94
C GLN A 88 13.63 -3.37 -17.74
N GLY A 89 14.64 -2.50 -17.81
CA GLY A 89 15.94 -2.79 -18.43
C GLY A 89 16.85 -3.69 -17.60
N VAL A 90 16.54 -3.91 -16.31
CA VAL A 90 17.36 -4.67 -15.37
C VAL A 90 16.98 -6.16 -15.41
N GLY A 91 17.98 -7.02 -15.60
CA GLY A 91 17.82 -8.48 -15.60
C GLY A 91 18.82 -9.20 -14.70
N ASP A 92 18.76 -10.53 -14.71
CA ASP A 92 19.46 -11.38 -13.74
C ASP A 92 20.98 -11.21 -13.71
N ASN A 93 21.63 -10.95 -14.85
CA ASN A 93 23.08 -10.79 -14.90
C ASN A 93 23.56 -9.58 -14.09
N ALA A 94 22.88 -8.44 -14.26
CA ALA A 94 23.19 -7.23 -13.52
C ALA A 94 22.93 -7.43 -12.01
N LEU A 95 21.82 -8.09 -11.65
CA LEU A 95 21.48 -8.36 -10.25
C LEU A 95 22.38 -9.41 -9.61
N ARG A 96 22.94 -10.34 -10.38
CA ARG A 96 23.98 -11.27 -9.92
C ARG A 96 25.24 -10.52 -9.55
N THR A 97 25.76 -9.66 -10.43
CA THR A 97 26.93 -8.83 -10.13
C THR A 97 26.67 -7.89 -8.96
N PHE A 98 25.47 -7.31 -8.89
CA PHE A 98 25.03 -6.52 -7.76
C PHE A 98 25.10 -7.28 -6.44
N ALA A 99 24.48 -8.46 -6.37
CA ALA A 99 24.42 -9.27 -5.16
C ALA A 99 25.84 -9.65 -4.67
N GLN A 100 26.74 -9.97 -5.58
CA GLN A 100 28.14 -10.31 -5.25
C GLN A 100 28.90 -9.16 -4.57
N ASN A 101 28.64 -7.92 -4.99
CA ASN A 101 29.33 -6.72 -4.52
C ASN A 101 28.64 -6.06 -3.31
N CYS A 102 27.31 -6.13 -3.22
CA CYS A 102 26.49 -5.39 -2.25
C CYS A 102 25.93 -6.31 -1.14
N ARG A 103 26.81 -7.08 -0.49
CA ARG A 103 26.43 -8.12 0.51
C ARG A 103 25.77 -7.60 1.79
N ASN A 104 25.81 -6.28 2.01
CA ASN A 104 25.21 -5.62 3.17
C ASN A 104 23.84 -5.00 2.86
N ILE A 105 23.27 -5.28 1.69
CA ILE A 105 21.94 -4.80 1.32
C ILE A 105 20.89 -5.32 2.32
N GLU A 106 20.03 -4.41 2.78
CA GLU A 106 18.96 -4.68 3.75
C GLU A 106 17.58 -4.47 3.11
N VAL A 107 17.46 -3.52 2.18
CA VAL A 107 16.21 -3.20 1.49
C VAL A 107 16.47 -3.19 -0.02
N LEU A 108 15.74 -4.03 -0.75
CA LEU A 108 15.81 -4.09 -2.21
C LEU A 108 14.41 -4.02 -2.80
N ASN A 109 14.15 -3.00 -3.62
CA ASN A 109 12.90 -2.89 -4.37
C ASN A 109 13.16 -3.15 -5.85
N LEU A 110 12.58 -4.24 -6.37
CA LEU A 110 12.63 -4.67 -7.77
C LEU A 110 11.25 -4.67 -8.41
N ASN A 111 10.26 -4.02 -7.80
CA ASN A 111 8.88 -3.97 -8.29
C ASN A 111 8.85 -3.55 -9.77
N GLY A 112 8.20 -4.34 -10.61
CA GLY A 112 8.08 -4.08 -12.04
C GLY A 112 9.35 -4.30 -12.86
N CYS A 113 10.41 -4.89 -12.29
CA CYS A 113 11.57 -5.37 -13.05
C CYS A 113 11.20 -6.69 -13.76
N THR A 114 10.57 -6.60 -14.92
CA THR A 114 9.96 -7.76 -15.61
C THR A 114 10.95 -8.76 -16.22
N LYS A 115 12.25 -8.43 -16.31
CA LYS A 115 13.29 -9.32 -16.87
C LYS A 115 14.03 -10.15 -15.81
N ILE A 116 13.63 -10.07 -14.54
CA ILE A 116 14.25 -10.87 -13.48
C ILE A 116 13.52 -12.21 -13.35
N THR A 117 14.26 -13.24 -12.97
CA THR A 117 13.75 -14.60 -12.77
C THR A 117 14.22 -15.17 -11.42
N ASP A 118 13.94 -16.45 -11.17
CA ASP A 118 14.47 -17.18 -10.02
C ASP A 118 16.00 -17.14 -9.89
N ALA A 119 16.73 -16.88 -10.98
CA ALA A 119 18.19 -16.70 -10.95
C ALA A 119 18.63 -15.48 -10.11
N THR A 120 17.82 -14.41 -10.09
CA THR A 120 18.06 -13.26 -9.21
C THR A 120 17.91 -13.65 -7.75
N CYS A 121 16.79 -14.29 -7.36
CA CYS A 121 16.57 -14.74 -5.99
C CYS A 121 17.62 -15.75 -5.53
N THR A 122 18.06 -16.65 -6.41
CA THR A 122 19.19 -17.56 -6.16
C THR A 122 20.49 -16.79 -5.86
N SER A 123 20.74 -15.71 -6.59
CA SER A 123 21.91 -14.86 -6.37
C SER A 123 21.80 -14.07 -5.05
N LEU A 124 20.62 -13.52 -4.74
CA LEU A 124 20.36 -12.84 -3.47
C LEU A 124 20.53 -13.78 -2.29
N SER A 125 19.96 -14.98 -2.35
CA SER A 125 20.12 -16.04 -1.35
C SER A 125 21.60 -16.33 -1.03
N LYS A 126 22.43 -16.42 -2.07
CA LYS A 126 23.85 -16.75 -1.91
C LYS A 126 24.71 -15.63 -1.30
N PHE A 127 24.39 -14.36 -1.56
CA PHE A 127 25.29 -13.25 -1.26
C PHE A 127 24.71 -12.19 -0.29
N CYS A 128 23.39 -12.13 -0.13
CA CYS A 128 22.67 -11.04 0.55
C CYS A 128 21.91 -11.53 1.80
N SER A 129 22.62 -12.19 2.73
CA SER A 129 22.00 -12.75 3.95
C SER A 129 21.49 -11.72 4.98
N LYS A 130 21.80 -10.43 4.77
CA LYS A 130 21.29 -9.31 5.59
C LYS A 130 20.01 -8.69 5.06
N LEU A 131 19.44 -9.24 3.98
CA LEU A 131 18.22 -8.73 3.39
C LEU A 131 17.06 -8.85 4.38
N ARG A 132 16.41 -7.72 4.66
CA ARG A 132 15.25 -7.63 5.54
C ARG A 132 13.98 -7.32 4.77
N HIS A 133 14.08 -6.50 3.72
CA HIS A 133 12.92 -6.06 2.93
C HIS A 133 13.18 -6.34 1.46
N LEU A 134 12.27 -7.08 0.82
CA LEU A 134 12.35 -7.39 -0.59
C LEU A 134 10.99 -7.15 -1.25
N ASP A 135 10.97 -6.30 -2.27
CA ASP A 135 9.80 -6.06 -3.10
C ASP A 135 10.03 -6.62 -4.52
N LEU A 136 9.26 -7.63 -4.89
CA LEU A 136 9.24 -8.33 -6.17
C LEU A 136 7.88 -8.19 -6.86
N ALA A 137 7.05 -7.20 -6.46
CA ALA A 137 5.74 -7.05 -7.05
C ALA A 137 5.82 -6.88 -8.58
N SER A 138 4.91 -7.54 -9.30
CA SER A 138 4.85 -7.54 -10.77
C SER A 138 6.11 -8.11 -11.46
N CYS A 139 6.92 -8.90 -10.76
CA CYS A 139 7.98 -9.72 -11.36
C CYS A 139 7.40 -11.08 -11.76
N THR A 140 6.66 -11.13 -12.87
CA THR A 140 5.82 -12.26 -13.30
C THR A 140 6.57 -13.58 -13.57
N SER A 141 7.90 -13.56 -13.70
CA SER A 141 8.75 -14.74 -13.89
C SER A 141 9.32 -15.31 -12.58
N ILE A 142 8.85 -14.83 -11.42
CA ILE A 142 9.17 -15.36 -10.11
C ILE A 142 8.26 -16.56 -9.79
N THR A 143 8.86 -17.67 -9.36
CA THR A 143 8.16 -18.92 -9.06
C THR A 143 8.42 -19.40 -7.63
N ASN A 144 7.90 -20.58 -7.29
CA ASN A 144 8.20 -21.28 -6.04
C ASN A 144 9.72 -21.45 -5.79
N LEU A 145 10.53 -21.54 -6.86
CA LEU A 145 11.99 -21.69 -6.74
C LEU A 145 12.63 -20.45 -6.11
N SER A 146 12.15 -19.25 -6.45
CA SER A 146 12.59 -18.02 -5.79
C SER A 146 12.34 -18.05 -4.29
N LEU A 147 11.12 -18.43 -3.89
CA LEU A 147 10.74 -18.46 -2.47
C LEU A 147 11.55 -19.48 -1.68
N LYS A 148 11.83 -20.65 -2.27
CA LYS A 148 12.75 -21.63 -1.71
C LYS A 148 14.17 -21.08 -1.57
N ALA A 149 14.71 -20.43 -2.60
CA ALA A 149 16.05 -19.86 -2.51
C ALA A 149 16.13 -18.80 -1.40
N LEU A 150 15.13 -17.92 -1.30
CA LEU A 150 15.07 -16.89 -0.27
C LEU A 150 15.01 -17.49 1.14
N SER A 151 14.26 -18.58 1.35
CA SER A 151 14.20 -19.23 2.66
C SER A 151 15.52 -19.85 3.10
N GLU A 152 16.33 -20.34 2.16
CA GLU A 152 17.64 -20.93 2.43
C GLU A 152 18.73 -19.87 2.72
N GLY A 153 18.62 -18.65 2.18
CA GLY A 153 19.70 -17.65 2.20
C GLY A 153 19.39 -16.32 2.89
N CYS A 154 18.12 -16.01 3.15
CA CYS A 154 17.68 -14.73 3.71
C CYS A 154 16.87 -14.91 5.02
N PRO A 155 17.49 -15.42 6.10
CA PRO A 155 16.78 -15.72 7.36
C PRO A 155 16.31 -14.46 8.12
N LEU A 156 16.85 -13.29 7.79
CA LEU A 156 16.50 -12.01 8.41
C LEU A 156 15.37 -11.27 7.68
N LEU A 157 14.70 -11.92 6.74
CA LEU A 157 13.62 -11.30 5.96
C LEU A 157 12.42 -10.99 6.86
N GLU A 158 12.10 -9.70 6.95
CA GLU A 158 10.98 -9.15 7.74
C GLU A 158 9.82 -8.71 6.84
N GLN A 159 10.11 -8.28 5.61
CA GLN A 159 9.10 -7.80 4.67
C GLN A 159 9.32 -8.42 3.29
N LEU A 160 8.29 -9.07 2.77
CA LEU A 160 8.27 -9.59 1.41
C LEU A 160 7.00 -9.15 0.69
N ASN A 161 7.18 -8.59 -0.50
CA ASN A 161 6.09 -8.33 -1.42
C ASN A 161 6.30 -9.14 -2.71
N ILE A 162 5.39 -10.05 -3.00
CA ILE A 162 5.35 -10.85 -4.25
C ILE A 162 4.01 -10.67 -4.96
N SER A 163 3.41 -9.48 -4.85
CA SER A 163 2.15 -9.17 -5.50
C SER A 163 2.23 -9.42 -7.02
N TRP A 164 1.19 -9.99 -7.60
CA TRP A 164 1.10 -10.30 -9.04
C TRP A 164 2.20 -11.26 -9.54
N CYS A 165 2.76 -12.09 -8.65
CA CYS A 165 3.61 -13.22 -9.00
C CYS A 165 2.76 -14.48 -9.11
N ASP A 166 1.98 -14.59 -10.19
CA ASP A 166 0.93 -15.61 -10.33
C ASP A 166 1.46 -17.04 -10.39
N GLN A 167 2.75 -17.25 -10.64
CA GLN A 167 3.37 -18.59 -10.66
C GLN A 167 3.74 -19.12 -9.26
N VAL A 168 3.49 -18.33 -8.21
CA VAL A 168 3.67 -18.75 -6.82
C VAL A 168 2.44 -19.52 -6.35
N THR A 169 2.68 -20.71 -5.79
CA THR A 169 1.65 -21.57 -5.21
C THR A 169 1.90 -21.79 -3.72
N LYS A 170 1.04 -22.56 -3.06
CA LYS A 170 1.20 -22.97 -1.65
C LYS A 170 2.56 -23.60 -1.34
N ASP A 171 3.18 -24.30 -2.29
CA ASP A 171 4.48 -24.96 -2.07
C ASP A 171 5.61 -23.95 -1.93
N GLY A 172 5.57 -22.86 -2.71
CA GLY A 172 6.50 -21.75 -2.58
C GLY A 172 6.34 -21.04 -1.24
N VAL A 173 5.10 -20.76 -0.84
CA VAL A 173 4.79 -20.16 0.47
C VAL A 173 5.26 -21.07 1.60
N GLN A 174 5.02 -22.37 1.52
CA GLN A 174 5.50 -23.35 2.49
C GLN A 174 7.02 -23.32 2.61
N ALA A 175 7.73 -23.31 1.48
CA ALA A 175 9.18 -23.24 1.46
C ALA A 175 9.70 -21.94 2.08
N LEU A 176 9.06 -20.81 1.79
CA LEU A 176 9.40 -19.48 2.32
C LEU A 176 9.36 -19.47 3.86
N VAL A 177 8.20 -19.81 4.42
CA VAL A 177 7.94 -19.61 5.86
C VAL A 177 8.73 -20.56 6.76
N ARG A 178 9.27 -21.66 6.21
CA ARG A 178 10.19 -22.56 6.92
C ARG A 178 11.55 -21.91 7.25
N GLY A 179 12.03 -21.00 6.40
CA GLY A 179 13.32 -20.31 6.60
C GLY A 179 13.17 -18.87 7.10
N CYS A 180 12.06 -18.21 6.76
CA CYS A 180 11.80 -16.81 7.08
C CYS A 180 10.70 -16.65 8.15
N GLY A 181 10.84 -17.30 9.30
CA GLY A 181 9.86 -17.22 10.39
C GLY A 181 9.74 -15.83 11.05
N GLY A 182 10.71 -14.94 10.81
CA GLY A 182 10.73 -13.55 11.29
C GLY A 182 9.92 -12.56 10.44
N LEU A 183 9.13 -13.03 9.48
CA LEU A 183 8.30 -12.18 8.63
C LEU A 183 7.28 -11.39 9.45
N LYS A 184 7.28 -10.07 9.24
CA LYS A 184 6.37 -9.10 9.84
C LYS A 184 5.37 -8.54 8.83
N ALA A 185 5.75 -8.44 7.55
CA ALA A 185 4.86 -8.00 6.49
C ALA A 185 4.96 -8.91 5.28
N LEU A 186 3.81 -9.43 4.83
CA LEU A 186 3.73 -10.27 3.65
C LEU A 186 2.60 -9.75 2.73
N SER A 187 2.96 -9.45 1.48
CA SER A 187 1.99 -9.08 0.45
C SER A 187 1.99 -10.11 -0.67
N LEU A 188 0.81 -10.71 -0.86
CA LEU A 188 0.48 -11.76 -1.83
C LEU A 188 -0.62 -11.27 -2.79
N LYS A 189 -0.82 -9.95 -2.88
CA LYS A 189 -1.92 -9.35 -3.66
C LYS A 189 -1.89 -9.87 -5.09
N GLY A 190 -3.04 -10.28 -5.60
CA GLY A 190 -3.20 -10.74 -6.97
C GLY A 190 -2.61 -12.12 -7.24
N CYS A 191 -1.99 -12.81 -6.26
CA CYS A 191 -1.55 -14.19 -6.44
C CYS A 191 -2.77 -15.13 -6.44
N THR A 192 -3.43 -15.24 -7.60
CA THR A 192 -4.73 -15.90 -7.76
C THR A 192 -4.69 -17.42 -7.59
N GLN A 193 -3.52 -18.06 -7.64
CA GLN A 193 -3.34 -19.50 -7.42
C GLN A 193 -3.23 -19.90 -5.94
N LEU A 194 -3.28 -18.94 -5.01
CA LEU A 194 -3.16 -19.24 -3.59
C LEU A 194 -4.50 -19.65 -2.98
N GLU A 195 -4.49 -20.81 -2.33
CA GLU A 195 -5.60 -21.40 -1.58
C GLU A 195 -5.31 -21.39 -0.07
N ASP A 196 -6.29 -21.81 0.74
CA ASP A 196 -6.21 -21.81 2.21
C ASP A 196 -5.02 -22.56 2.80
N GLU A 197 -4.53 -23.61 2.13
CA GLU A 197 -3.32 -24.35 2.57
C GLU A 197 -2.08 -23.44 2.66
N ALA A 198 -1.95 -22.43 1.77
CA ALA A 198 -0.87 -21.46 1.87
C ALA A 198 -0.97 -20.63 3.17
N LEU A 199 -2.19 -20.25 3.56
CA LEU A 199 -2.44 -19.49 4.79
C LEU A 199 -2.20 -20.34 6.04
N LYS A 200 -2.52 -21.64 6.01
CA LYS A 200 -2.19 -22.57 7.10
C LYS A 200 -0.70 -22.62 7.38
N TYR A 201 0.13 -22.64 6.34
CA TYR A 201 1.58 -22.59 6.51
C TYR A 201 2.05 -21.26 7.12
N ILE A 202 1.47 -20.14 6.70
CA ILE A 202 1.79 -18.82 7.26
C ILE A 202 1.39 -18.77 8.74
N GLY A 203 0.14 -19.12 9.07
CA GLY A 203 -0.37 -19.11 10.45
C GLY A 203 0.46 -20.00 11.39
N ALA A 204 0.96 -21.14 10.90
CA ALA A 204 1.77 -22.04 11.71
C ALA A 204 3.23 -21.57 11.92
N ASN A 205 3.78 -20.72 11.05
CA ASN A 205 5.23 -20.44 11.03
C ASN A 205 5.61 -18.95 11.16
N CYS A 206 4.64 -18.02 11.09
CA CYS A 206 4.90 -16.57 11.13
C CYS A 206 4.15 -15.87 12.29
N PRO A 207 4.49 -16.15 13.55
CA PRO A 207 3.80 -15.55 14.71
C PRO A 207 4.07 -14.04 14.87
N GLU A 208 5.13 -13.53 14.22
CA GLU A 208 5.51 -12.12 14.23
C GLU A 208 4.80 -11.29 13.15
N LEU A 209 3.88 -11.88 12.39
CA LEU A 209 3.20 -11.20 11.29
C LEU A 209 2.31 -10.07 11.81
N VAL A 210 2.56 -8.87 11.29
CA VAL A 210 1.86 -7.61 11.61
C VAL A 210 0.99 -7.16 10.45
N THR A 211 1.43 -7.38 9.22
CA THR A 211 0.74 -6.95 8.00
C THR A 211 0.60 -8.10 7.02
N LEU A 212 -0.63 -8.36 6.59
CA LEU A 212 -0.94 -9.35 5.56
C LEU A 212 -1.84 -8.71 4.49
N ASN A 213 -1.42 -8.81 3.24
CA ASN A 213 -2.22 -8.36 2.10
C ASN A 213 -2.47 -9.53 1.13
N LEU A 214 -3.75 -9.89 1.00
CA LEU A 214 -4.32 -10.96 0.18
C LEU A 214 -5.31 -10.40 -0.84
N GLN A 215 -5.22 -9.11 -1.17
CA GLN A 215 -6.15 -8.48 -2.10
C GLN A 215 -6.22 -9.28 -3.41
N THR A 216 -7.44 -9.62 -3.86
CA THR A 216 -7.66 -10.37 -5.10
C THR A 216 -7.10 -11.81 -5.10
N CYS A 217 -6.88 -12.41 -3.93
CA CYS A 217 -6.64 -13.86 -3.79
C CYS A 217 -7.97 -14.64 -3.79
N LEU A 218 -8.52 -14.90 -4.97
CA LEU A 218 -9.91 -15.34 -5.16
C LEU A 218 -10.26 -16.71 -4.56
N GLN A 219 -9.27 -17.58 -4.30
CA GLN A 219 -9.49 -18.93 -3.78
C GLN A 219 -9.38 -19.01 -2.24
N ILE A 220 -9.16 -17.88 -1.56
CA ILE A 220 -9.08 -17.83 -0.09
C ILE A 220 -10.49 -17.81 0.51
N THR A 221 -10.68 -18.59 1.56
CA THR A 221 -11.93 -18.67 2.32
C THR A 221 -11.69 -18.38 3.80
N ASP A 222 -12.76 -18.51 4.60
CA ASP A 222 -12.69 -18.38 6.05
C ASP A 222 -11.70 -19.38 6.69
N ASP A 223 -11.56 -20.61 6.17
CA ASP A 223 -10.69 -21.64 6.76
C ASP A 223 -9.23 -21.17 6.84
N GLY A 224 -8.70 -20.66 5.73
CA GLY A 224 -7.34 -20.15 5.66
C GLY A 224 -7.15 -18.92 6.56
N LEU A 225 -8.06 -17.94 6.50
CA LEU A 225 -7.95 -16.71 7.30
C LEU A 225 -8.10 -16.95 8.80
N ILE A 226 -8.94 -17.88 9.22
CA ILE A 226 -9.07 -18.26 10.64
C ILE A 226 -7.74 -18.83 11.16
N THR A 227 -6.99 -19.59 10.34
CA THR A 227 -5.66 -20.07 10.75
C THR A 227 -4.64 -18.94 10.92
N ILE A 228 -4.71 -17.89 10.08
CA ILE A 228 -3.93 -16.67 10.28
C ILE A 228 -4.29 -16.01 11.60
N CYS A 229 -5.59 -15.83 11.89
CA CYS A 229 -6.04 -15.18 13.13
C CYS A 229 -5.51 -15.94 14.36
N ARG A 230 -5.56 -17.27 14.34
CA ARG A 230 -5.11 -18.13 15.44
C ARG A 230 -3.59 -18.22 15.59
N GLY A 231 -2.82 -17.97 14.53
CA GLY A 231 -1.36 -18.05 14.55
C GLY A 231 -0.65 -16.71 14.71
N CYS A 232 -1.25 -15.64 14.20
CA CYS A 232 -0.65 -14.31 14.04
C CYS A 232 -1.32 -13.28 14.97
N HIS A 233 -1.20 -13.44 16.28
CA HIS A 233 -1.83 -12.53 17.27
C HIS A 233 -1.31 -11.09 17.25
N LYS A 234 -0.19 -10.83 16.57
CA LYS A 234 0.40 -9.50 16.39
C LYS A 234 -0.15 -8.74 15.17
N LEU A 235 -1.11 -9.33 14.44
CA LEU A 235 -1.69 -8.75 13.24
C LEU A 235 -2.34 -7.38 13.56
N GLN A 236 -1.92 -6.36 12.81
CA GLN A 236 -2.45 -5.00 12.89
C GLN A 236 -3.10 -4.56 11.58
N SER A 237 -2.70 -5.14 10.44
CA SER A 237 -3.22 -4.76 9.13
C SER A 237 -3.54 -6.01 8.32
N LEU A 238 -4.80 -6.13 7.93
CA LEU A 238 -5.28 -7.19 7.04
C LEU A 238 -6.01 -6.55 5.85
N CYS A 239 -5.55 -6.88 4.65
CA CYS A 239 -6.28 -6.62 3.42
C CYS A 239 -6.71 -7.96 2.80
N ALA A 240 -8.02 -8.20 2.75
CA ALA A 240 -8.66 -9.35 2.11
C ALA A 240 -9.66 -8.90 1.04
N SER A 241 -9.48 -7.68 0.52
CA SER A 241 -10.39 -7.09 -0.47
C SER A 241 -10.43 -7.92 -1.75
N GLY A 242 -11.63 -8.22 -2.25
CA GLY A 242 -11.86 -9.08 -3.40
C GLY A 242 -11.77 -10.58 -3.11
N CYS A 243 -11.55 -11.00 -1.86
CA CYS A 243 -11.75 -12.39 -1.44
C CYS A 243 -13.25 -12.62 -1.22
N CYS A 244 -14.00 -12.94 -2.27
CA CYS A 244 -15.47 -13.01 -2.25
C CYS A 244 -16.07 -14.20 -1.49
N ASN A 245 -15.23 -15.17 -1.08
CA ASN A 245 -15.63 -16.39 -0.38
C ASN A 245 -15.50 -16.30 1.15
N ILE A 246 -15.31 -15.09 1.70
CA ILE A 246 -15.22 -14.87 3.15
C ILE A 246 -16.57 -14.45 3.71
N THR A 247 -16.88 -14.90 4.93
CA THR A 247 -18.14 -14.62 5.64
C THR A 247 -17.86 -14.01 7.02
N ASP A 248 -18.90 -13.74 7.81
CA ASP A 248 -18.76 -13.24 9.18
C ASP A 248 -17.89 -14.11 10.10
N ALA A 249 -17.61 -15.37 9.71
CA ALA A 249 -16.72 -16.25 10.45
C ALA A 249 -15.30 -15.65 10.64
N ILE A 250 -14.75 -14.96 9.63
CA ILE A 250 -13.44 -14.29 9.77
C ILE A 250 -13.52 -13.09 10.70
N LEU A 251 -14.62 -12.33 10.68
CA LEU A 251 -14.77 -11.15 11.54
C LEU A 251 -14.86 -11.57 13.01
N ASN A 252 -15.53 -12.70 13.28
CA ASN A 252 -15.54 -13.32 14.60
C ASN A 252 -14.13 -13.79 15.01
N ALA A 253 -13.40 -14.45 14.12
CA ALA A 253 -12.04 -14.93 14.42
C ALA A 253 -11.05 -13.77 14.66
N LEU A 254 -11.14 -12.69 13.88
CA LEU A 254 -10.36 -11.47 14.07
C LEU A 254 -10.67 -10.85 15.44
N GLY A 255 -11.95 -10.68 15.78
CA GLY A 255 -12.36 -10.15 17.09
C GLY A 255 -11.80 -10.97 18.25
N GLN A 256 -11.78 -12.30 18.15
CA GLN A 256 -11.30 -13.17 19.22
C GLN A 256 -9.77 -13.23 19.35
N ASN A 257 -9.02 -13.08 18.25
CA ASN A 257 -7.58 -13.40 18.23
C ASN A 257 -6.66 -12.23 17.88
N CYS A 258 -7.19 -11.12 17.37
CA CYS A 258 -6.42 -9.98 16.86
C CYS A 258 -6.87 -8.64 17.50
N PRO A 259 -6.71 -8.46 18.83
CA PRO A 259 -7.17 -7.25 19.53
C PRO A 259 -6.44 -5.97 19.12
N ARG A 260 -5.27 -6.10 18.48
CA ARG A 260 -4.43 -4.98 17.98
C ARG A 260 -4.72 -4.63 16.52
N LEU A 261 -5.82 -5.11 15.95
CA LEU A 261 -6.17 -4.81 14.57
C LEU A 261 -6.46 -3.30 14.42
N ARG A 262 -5.76 -2.67 13.48
CA ARG A 262 -5.83 -1.23 13.18
C ARG A 262 -6.39 -0.97 11.78
N ILE A 263 -6.02 -1.80 10.81
CA ILE A 263 -6.41 -1.66 9.40
C ILE A 263 -7.11 -2.93 8.95
N LEU A 264 -8.35 -2.80 8.49
CA LEU A 264 -9.11 -3.87 7.87
C LEU A 264 -9.65 -3.40 6.52
N GLU A 265 -9.21 -4.03 5.44
CA GLU A 265 -9.68 -3.75 4.09
C GLU A 265 -10.36 -5.00 3.51
N VAL A 266 -11.69 -4.96 3.41
CA VAL A 266 -12.54 -6.09 2.96
C VAL A 266 -13.48 -5.64 1.85
N ALA A 267 -13.03 -4.70 1.02
CA ALA A 267 -13.80 -4.24 -0.13
C ALA A 267 -14.18 -5.42 -1.05
N ARG A 268 -15.40 -5.40 -1.60
CA ARG A 268 -15.96 -6.44 -2.47
C ARG A 268 -16.15 -7.81 -1.80
N CYS A 269 -16.24 -7.84 -0.48
CA CYS A 269 -16.62 -9.02 0.30
C CYS A 269 -18.12 -8.95 0.64
N SER A 270 -18.96 -9.29 -0.35
CA SER A 270 -20.42 -9.10 -0.30
C SER A 270 -21.15 -10.00 0.70
N GLN A 271 -20.51 -11.04 1.24
CA GLN A 271 -21.09 -11.96 2.23
C GLN A 271 -20.94 -11.49 3.70
N LEU A 272 -20.25 -10.38 3.94
CA LEU A 272 -20.08 -9.79 5.27
C LEU A 272 -21.32 -9.00 5.68
N THR A 273 -21.77 -9.17 6.92
CA THR A 273 -23.00 -8.55 7.44
C THR A 273 -22.74 -7.78 8.73
N ASP A 274 -23.77 -7.07 9.21
CA ASP A 274 -23.73 -6.36 10.49
C ASP A 274 -23.37 -7.27 11.68
N VAL A 275 -23.68 -8.57 11.63
CA VAL A 275 -23.40 -9.51 12.73
C VAL A 275 -21.89 -9.70 12.93
N GLY A 276 -21.17 -9.90 11.82
CA GLY A 276 -19.71 -10.00 11.83
C GLY A 276 -19.06 -8.72 12.31
N PHE A 277 -19.46 -7.57 11.77
CA PHE A 277 -18.88 -6.27 12.15
C PHE A 277 -19.21 -5.88 13.60
N THR A 278 -20.39 -6.25 14.11
CA THR A 278 -20.73 -6.09 15.53
C THR A 278 -19.73 -6.85 16.42
N THR A 279 -19.42 -8.10 16.05
CA THR A 279 -18.48 -8.94 16.80
C THR A 279 -17.06 -8.38 16.73
N LEU A 280 -16.63 -7.93 15.56
CA LEU A 280 -15.33 -7.30 15.36
C LEU A 280 -15.20 -6.03 16.21
N ALA A 281 -16.15 -5.09 16.07
CA ALA A 281 -16.12 -3.79 16.74
C ALA A 281 -16.01 -3.91 18.26
N ARG A 282 -16.74 -4.87 18.84
CA ARG A 282 -16.73 -5.14 20.30
C ARG A 282 -15.40 -5.62 20.86
N ASN A 283 -14.49 -6.11 20.04
CA ASN A 283 -13.22 -6.67 20.50
C ASN A 283 -11.98 -5.95 19.92
N CYS A 284 -12.12 -5.22 18.80
CA CYS A 284 -11.04 -4.51 18.12
C CYS A 284 -11.18 -2.99 18.30
N HIS A 285 -10.76 -2.48 19.47
CA HIS A 285 -10.88 -1.06 19.81
C HIS A 285 -9.78 -0.16 19.23
N GLU A 286 -8.75 -0.77 18.61
CA GLU A 286 -7.64 -0.06 17.98
C GLU A 286 -7.85 0.20 16.47
N LEU A 287 -9.04 -0.09 15.93
CA LEU A 287 -9.36 0.16 14.53
C LEU A 287 -9.23 1.64 14.16
N GLU A 288 -8.46 1.90 13.11
CA GLU A 288 -8.12 3.21 12.57
C GLU A 288 -8.59 3.36 11.12
N LYS A 289 -8.41 2.32 10.29
CA LYS A 289 -8.84 2.33 8.89
C LYS A 289 -9.71 1.11 8.59
N MET A 290 -10.88 1.37 8.02
CA MET A 290 -11.78 0.34 7.51
C MET A 290 -12.21 0.69 6.09
N ASP A 291 -11.95 -0.23 5.17
CA ASP A 291 -12.45 -0.17 3.80
C ASP A 291 -13.49 -1.29 3.61
N LEU A 292 -14.75 -0.86 3.54
CA LEU A 292 -15.94 -1.71 3.42
C LEU A 292 -16.64 -1.51 2.07
N GLU A 293 -15.93 -0.97 1.07
CA GLU A 293 -16.50 -0.72 -0.26
C GLU A 293 -17.17 -1.99 -0.84
N GLU A 294 -18.36 -1.87 -1.41
CA GLU A 294 -19.15 -2.99 -1.94
C GLU A 294 -19.47 -4.11 -0.92
N CYS A 295 -19.43 -3.85 0.40
CA CYS A 295 -20.04 -4.71 1.41
C CYS A 295 -21.56 -4.47 1.46
N VAL A 296 -22.27 -4.89 0.42
CA VAL A 296 -23.68 -4.53 0.15
C VAL A 296 -24.70 -4.96 1.22
N GLN A 297 -24.34 -5.86 2.13
CA GLN A 297 -25.23 -6.35 3.19
C GLN A 297 -25.11 -5.57 4.52
N ILE A 298 -24.21 -4.59 4.61
CA ILE A 298 -24.09 -3.78 5.84
C ILE A 298 -25.16 -2.69 5.88
N THR A 299 -25.65 -2.38 7.07
CA THR A 299 -26.64 -1.33 7.32
C THR A 299 -26.12 -0.34 8.36
N ASP A 300 -26.96 0.62 8.75
CA ASP A 300 -26.66 1.57 9.83
C ASP A 300 -26.26 0.87 11.15
N SER A 301 -26.67 -0.39 11.37
CA SER A 301 -26.26 -1.19 12.52
C SER A 301 -24.74 -1.32 12.65
N THR A 302 -24.02 -1.55 11.55
CA THR A 302 -22.55 -1.56 11.54
C THR A 302 -21.98 -0.23 12.00
N LEU A 303 -22.49 0.89 11.48
CA LEU A 303 -22.02 2.24 11.86
C LEU A 303 -22.30 2.56 13.33
N ILE A 304 -23.45 2.13 13.85
CA ILE A 304 -23.78 2.24 15.27
C ILE A 304 -22.73 1.52 16.12
N GLN A 305 -22.40 0.25 15.81
CA GLN A 305 -21.41 -0.49 16.61
C GLN A 305 -20.01 0.11 16.52
N LEU A 306 -19.59 0.57 15.33
CA LEU A 306 -18.31 1.25 15.15
C LEU A 306 -18.26 2.57 15.94
N SER A 307 -19.33 3.35 15.93
CA SER A 307 -19.42 4.63 16.67
C SER A 307 -19.26 4.47 18.18
N ILE A 308 -19.69 3.32 18.72
CA ILE A 308 -19.64 2.98 20.15
C ILE A 308 -18.27 2.40 20.53
N HIS A 309 -17.75 1.46 19.74
CA HIS A 309 -16.64 0.60 20.16
C HIS A 309 -15.28 0.92 19.51
N CYS A 310 -15.23 1.77 18.48
CA CYS A 310 -14.01 2.07 17.72
C CYS A 310 -13.62 3.56 17.86
N PRO A 311 -13.11 4.00 19.03
CA PRO A 311 -12.81 5.41 19.31
C PRO A 311 -11.62 5.95 18.51
N ARG A 312 -10.85 5.11 17.82
CA ARG A 312 -9.65 5.49 17.05
C ARG A 312 -9.87 5.55 15.54
N LEU A 313 -11.10 5.33 15.08
CA LEU A 313 -11.41 5.29 13.66
C LEU A 313 -11.11 6.64 12.98
N GLN A 314 -10.31 6.60 11.93
CA GLN A 314 -9.80 7.75 11.17
C GLN A 314 -10.31 7.73 9.74
N VAL A 315 -10.27 6.56 9.09
CA VAL A 315 -10.62 6.40 7.67
C VAL A 315 -11.70 5.33 7.56
N LEU A 316 -12.84 5.68 7.00
CA LEU A 316 -13.94 4.76 6.77
C LEU A 316 -14.45 4.91 5.34
N SER A 317 -14.35 3.84 4.54
CA SER A 317 -14.99 3.75 3.24
C SER A 317 -16.22 2.85 3.31
N LEU A 318 -17.33 3.39 2.82
CA LEU A 318 -18.65 2.75 2.72
C LEU A 318 -19.18 2.87 1.29
N SER A 319 -18.29 3.10 0.31
CA SER A 319 -18.69 3.26 -1.08
C SER A 319 -19.46 2.03 -1.56
N HIS A 320 -20.55 2.22 -2.30
CA HIS A 320 -21.48 1.16 -2.73
C HIS A 320 -22.17 0.37 -1.59
N CYS A 321 -22.16 0.87 -0.35
CA CYS A 321 -23.01 0.33 0.73
C CYS A 321 -24.39 0.98 0.64
N GLU A 322 -25.24 0.46 -0.26
CA GLU A 322 -26.51 1.11 -0.65
C GLU A 322 -27.54 1.23 0.48
N LEU A 323 -27.41 0.42 1.54
CA LEU A 323 -28.34 0.37 2.68
C LEU A 323 -27.99 1.37 3.80
N ILE A 324 -26.89 2.11 3.67
CA ILE A 324 -26.50 3.15 4.65
C ILE A 324 -27.37 4.38 4.46
N THR A 325 -27.90 4.90 5.57
CA THR A 325 -28.77 6.09 5.59
C THR A 325 -28.18 7.20 6.44
N ASP A 326 -28.88 8.35 6.48
CA ASP A 326 -28.54 9.46 7.36
C ASP A 326 -28.47 9.05 8.84
N ASP A 327 -29.19 8.00 9.27
CA ASP A 327 -29.20 7.57 10.67
C ASP A 327 -27.88 6.93 11.11
N GLY A 328 -27.27 6.09 10.26
CA GLY A 328 -25.94 5.53 10.53
C GLY A 328 -24.88 6.61 10.58
N ILE A 329 -24.94 7.60 9.69
CA ILE A 329 -24.04 8.77 9.70
C ILE A 329 -24.27 9.65 10.93
N ARG A 330 -25.53 9.81 11.37
CA ARG A 330 -25.87 10.48 12.64
C ARG A 330 -25.19 9.82 13.84
N HIS A 331 -25.18 8.50 13.88
CA HIS A 331 -24.50 7.76 14.94
C HIS A 331 -22.99 7.93 14.87
N LEU A 332 -22.40 7.84 13.67
CA LEU A 332 -20.98 8.05 13.48
C LEU A 332 -20.55 9.47 13.88
N GLY A 333 -21.31 10.51 13.49
CA GLY A 333 -21.04 11.92 13.83
C GLY A 333 -21.19 12.27 15.32
N ASN A 334 -21.89 11.42 16.09
CA ASN A 334 -21.98 11.52 17.56
C ASN A 334 -21.09 10.50 18.28
N GLY A 335 -20.35 9.67 17.54
CA GLY A 335 -19.51 8.60 18.07
C GLY A 335 -18.24 9.09 18.76
N ALA A 336 -17.56 8.18 19.44
CA ALA A 336 -16.33 8.49 20.18
C ALA A 336 -15.18 8.96 19.27
N CYS A 337 -15.15 8.51 18.01
CA CYS A 337 -14.15 8.91 17.02
C CYS A 337 -14.45 10.25 16.33
N ALA A 338 -15.71 10.72 16.37
CA ALA A 338 -16.19 11.80 15.52
C ALA A 338 -15.39 13.10 15.67
N HIS A 339 -15.20 13.53 16.91
CA HIS A 339 -14.75 14.90 17.21
C HIS A 339 -13.29 15.15 16.82
N ASP A 340 -12.40 14.19 17.11
CA ASP A 340 -10.95 14.40 17.05
C ASP A 340 -10.20 13.40 16.15
N ARG A 341 -10.85 12.33 15.68
CA ARG A 341 -10.16 11.22 14.99
C ARG A 341 -10.61 11.00 13.56
N LEU A 342 -11.89 11.19 13.25
CA LEU A 342 -12.40 10.89 11.91
C LEU A 342 -11.87 11.92 10.90
N GLU A 343 -11.03 11.46 9.98
CA GLU A 343 -10.30 12.27 8.99
C GLU A 343 -10.86 12.11 7.58
N VAL A 344 -11.28 10.88 7.23
CA VAL A 344 -11.74 10.55 5.88
C VAL A 344 -13.00 9.70 5.95
N ILE A 345 -14.03 10.12 5.20
CA ILE A 345 -15.23 9.32 4.98
C ILE A 345 -15.55 9.24 3.48
N GLU A 346 -15.65 8.03 2.94
CA GLU A 346 -15.98 7.79 1.53
C GLU A 346 -17.38 7.16 1.49
N LEU A 347 -18.33 7.84 0.85
CA LEU A 347 -19.75 7.47 0.80
C LEU A 347 -20.25 7.40 -0.66
N ASP A 348 -19.34 7.17 -1.62
CA ASP A 348 -19.68 7.18 -3.03
C ASP A 348 -20.75 6.11 -3.32
N ASN A 349 -21.72 6.42 -4.17
CA ASN A 349 -22.81 5.49 -4.51
C ASN A 349 -23.63 5.01 -3.29
N CYS A 350 -23.79 5.83 -2.25
CA CYS A 350 -24.80 5.62 -1.20
C CYS A 350 -26.06 6.43 -1.54
N PRO A 351 -27.10 5.84 -2.19
CA PRO A 351 -28.23 6.60 -2.72
C PRO A 351 -29.18 7.16 -1.65
N LEU A 352 -29.11 6.65 -0.42
CA LEU A 352 -30.02 7.00 0.68
C LEU A 352 -29.50 8.13 1.59
N ILE A 353 -28.25 8.58 1.41
CA ILE A 353 -27.72 9.70 2.19
C ILE A 353 -28.19 11.03 1.59
N THR A 354 -28.53 11.97 2.46
CA THR A 354 -29.04 13.29 2.07
C THR A 354 -28.21 14.41 2.71
N ASP A 355 -28.60 15.66 2.46
CA ASP A 355 -28.02 16.81 3.16
C ASP A 355 -28.02 16.66 4.70
N ALA A 356 -28.91 15.84 5.29
CA ALA A 356 -28.93 15.58 6.74
C ALA A 356 -27.66 14.87 7.22
N SER A 357 -27.12 13.89 6.47
CA SER A 357 -25.80 13.29 6.74
C SER A 357 -24.71 14.35 6.90
N LEU A 358 -24.70 15.35 6.01
CA LEU A 358 -23.71 16.43 6.09
C LEU A 358 -23.90 17.31 7.32
N GLU A 359 -25.14 17.45 7.82
CA GLU A 359 -25.38 18.18 9.06
C GLU A 359 -24.88 17.43 10.29
N HIS A 360 -24.98 16.10 10.28
CA HIS A 360 -24.47 15.24 11.34
C HIS A 360 -22.94 15.20 11.41
N LEU A 361 -22.24 15.44 10.29
CA LEU A 361 -20.78 15.44 10.23
C LEU A 361 -20.14 16.79 10.59
N LYS A 362 -20.92 17.83 10.92
CA LYS A 362 -20.38 19.15 11.32
C LYS A 362 -19.55 19.11 12.60
N SER A 363 -19.84 18.17 13.51
CA SER A 363 -19.10 17.94 14.75
C SER A 363 -17.74 17.27 14.53
N CYS A 364 -17.47 16.76 13.34
CA CYS A 364 -16.23 16.06 13.01
C CYS A 364 -15.14 17.07 12.62
N HIS A 365 -14.53 17.73 13.60
CA HIS A 365 -13.59 18.83 13.36
C HIS A 365 -12.27 18.39 12.69
N SER A 366 -11.89 17.12 12.86
CA SER A 366 -10.73 16.53 12.19
C SER A 366 -10.99 16.07 10.76
N LEU A 367 -12.24 16.19 10.25
CA LEU A 367 -12.59 15.66 8.93
C LEU A 367 -11.91 16.47 7.81
N GLU A 368 -10.96 15.84 7.14
CA GLU A 368 -10.17 16.44 6.07
C GLU A 368 -10.74 16.16 4.68
N ARG A 369 -11.33 14.99 4.48
CA ARG A 369 -11.83 14.53 3.17
C ARG A 369 -13.17 13.81 3.28
N ILE A 370 -14.08 14.17 2.37
CA ILE A 370 -15.35 13.46 2.17
C ILE A 370 -15.61 13.23 0.68
N GLU A 371 -15.93 11.99 0.32
CA GLU A 371 -16.25 11.58 -1.05
C GLU A 371 -17.75 11.22 -1.15
N LEU A 372 -18.43 11.83 -2.12
CA LEU A 372 -19.90 11.84 -2.30
C LEU A 372 -20.27 11.70 -3.79
N TYR A 373 -19.44 11.04 -4.58
CA TYR A 373 -19.76 10.73 -5.98
C TYR A 373 -21.05 9.90 -6.04
N ASP A 374 -21.90 10.23 -7.01
CA ASP A 374 -23.21 9.58 -7.24
C ASP A 374 -24.17 9.53 -6.04
N CYS A 375 -23.99 10.40 -5.05
CA CYS A 375 -24.96 10.62 -3.96
C CYS A 375 -26.03 11.64 -4.39
N GLN A 376 -27.02 11.17 -5.14
CA GLN A 376 -27.96 12.04 -5.87
C GLN A 376 -28.83 12.95 -4.98
N GLN A 377 -29.02 12.60 -3.70
CA GLN A 377 -29.81 13.41 -2.75
C GLN A 377 -28.97 14.46 -2.01
N ILE A 378 -27.65 14.49 -2.23
CA ILE A 378 -26.76 15.53 -1.71
C ILE A 378 -26.83 16.76 -2.61
N THR A 379 -27.06 17.92 -2.02
CA THR A 379 -27.19 19.18 -2.75
C THR A 379 -25.92 20.03 -2.65
N ARG A 380 -25.72 20.91 -3.64
CA ARG A 380 -24.68 21.96 -3.57
C ARG A 380 -24.86 22.87 -2.34
N ALA A 381 -26.10 23.07 -1.90
CA ALA A 381 -26.40 23.87 -0.72
C ALA A 381 -25.94 23.17 0.57
N GLY A 382 -26.18 21.86 0.70
CA GLY A 382 -25.69 21.04 1.81
C GLY A 382 -24.17 21.07 1.94
N ILE A 383 -23.46 20.84 0.82
CA ILE A 383 -21.99 20.92 0.78
C ILE A 383 -21.50 22.32 1.18
N LYS A 384 -22.17 23.38 0.69
CA LYS A 384 -21.82 24.75 1.09
C LYS A 384 -22.00 24.97 2.59
N ARG A 385 -23.08 24.46 3.20
CA ARG A 385 -23.31 24.53 4.65
C ARG A 385 -22.22 23.78 5.44
N LEU A 386 -21.80 22.61 4.96
CA LEU A 386 -20.71 21.84 5.58
C LEU A 386 -19.40 22.62 5.55
N ARG A 387 -19.00 23.15 4.39
CA ARG A 387 -17.77 23.95 4.23
C ARG A 387 -17.74 25.23 5.08
N THR A 388 -18.90 25.81 5.41
CA THR A 388 -18.95 26.94 6.34
C THR A 388 -18.49 26.54 7.75
N HIS A 389 -18.75 25.29 8.17
CA HIS A 389 -18.35 24.78 9.49
C HIS A 389 -16.95 24.16 9.46
N LEU A 390 -16.59 23.52 8.34
CA LEU A 390 -15.30 22.88 8.11
C LEU A 390 -14.62 23.51 6.90
N PRO A 391 -13.92 24.65 7.04
CA PRO A 391 -13.42 25.43 5.91
C PRO A 391 -12.32 24.73 5.10
N ASN A 392 -11.58 23.81 5.72
CA ASN A 392 -10.46 23.10 5.09
C ASN A 392 -10.86 21.74 4.49
N ILE A 393 -12.13 21.33 4.61
CA ILE A 393 -12.58 20.01 4.14
C ILE A 393 -12.55 19.92 2.61
N LYS A 394 -11.94 18.85 2.10
CA LYS A 394 -11.95 18.47 0.70
C LYS A 394 -13.21 17.65 0.43
N VAL A 395 -14.18 18.27 -0.23
CA VAL A 395 -15.41 17.57 -0.68
C VAL A 395 -15.26 17.21 -2.14
N HIS A 396 -15.26 15.91 -2.44
CA HIS A 396 -15.24 15.36 -3.78
C HIS A 396 -16.66 14.87 -4.14
N ALA A 397 -17.30 15.54 -5.09
CA ALA A 397 -18.64 15.21 -5.54
C ALA A 397 -18.80 15.61 -7.00
N TYR A 398 -19.55 14.82 -7.78
CA TYR A 398 -19.90 15.18 -9.14
C TYR A 398 -21.29 15.80 -9.19
N PHE A 399 -21.37 17.05 -9.67
CA PHE A 399 -22.64 17.67 -10.03
C PHE A 399 -22.65 17.87 -11.53
N ALA A 400 -23.44 17.05 -12.23
CA ALA A 400 -23.66 17.23 -13.65
C ALA A 400 -24.02 18.71 -13.94
N PRO A 401 -23.41 19.34 -14.96
CA PRO A 401 -23.84 20.65 -15.38
C PRO A 401 -25.32 20.60 -15.75
N VAL A 402 -26.06 21.66 -15.43
CA VAL A 402 -27.48 21.77 -15.76
C VAL A 402 -27.63 21.52 -17.26
N THR A 403 -28.40 20.50 -17.64
CA THR A 403 -28.73 20.24 -19.04
C THR A 403 -29.34 21.53 -19.59
N PRO A 404 -28.80 22.11 -20.68
CA PRO A 404 -29.38 23.31 -21.26
C PRO A 404 -30.87 23.03 -21.56
N PRO A 405 -31.78 23.97 -21.28
CA PRO A 405 -33.19 23.77 -21.60
C PRO A 405 -33.30 23.41 -23.08
N PRO A 406 -34.19 22.47 -23.45
CA PRO A 406 -34.40 22.13 -24.85
C PRO A 406 -34.75 23.43 -25.58
N SER A 407 -33.91 23.82 -26.54
CA SER A 407 -34.11 25.02 -27.33
C SER A 407 -35.49 24.92 -28.01
N VAL A 408 -36.44 25.74 -27.57
CA VAL A 408 -37.78 25.86 -28.17
C VAL A 408 -37.59 26.56 -29.52
N GLY A 409 -37.33 25.78 -30.56
CA GLY A 409 -37.03 26.32 -31.87
C GLY A 409 -37.11 25.25 -32.95
N GLY A 410 -38.27 25.21 -33.62
CA GLY A 410 -38.44 24.79 -35.01
C GLY A 410 -38.11 23.34 -35.37
N SER A 411 -39.12 22.62 -35.82
CA SER A 411 -39.01 21.35 -36.56
C SER A 411 -37.92 21.37 -37.64
N ARG A 412 -36.76 20.81 -37.32
CA ARG A 412 -35.82 20.27 -38.30
C ARG A 412 -35.37 18.89 -37.83
N GLN A 413 -35.62 17.88 -38.67
CA GLN A 413 -35.11 16.53 -38.49
C GLN A 413 -33.59 16.58 -38.28
N ARG A 414 -33.14 16.23 -37.07
CA ARG A 414 -31.72 16.06 -36.76
C ARG A 414 -31.37 14.59 -36.94
N PHE A 415 -30.69 14.26 -38.04
CA PHE A 415 -29.90 13.04 -38.10
C PHE A 415 -28.71 13.15 -37.13
N CYS A 416 -28.52 12.18 -36.23
CA CYS A 416 -27.28 12.03 -35.45
C CYS A 416 -26.15 11.63 -36.40
N ARG A 417 -24.99 12.31 -36.37
CA ARG A 417 -23.76 11.89 -37.08
C ARG A 417 -23.07 10.67 -36.44
N CYS A 418 -23.83 9.87 -35.71
CA CYS A 418 -23.38 8.78 -34.84
C CYS A 418 -23.61 7.40 -35.49
N CYS A 419 -24.18 7.37 -36.70
CA CYS A 419 -24.53 6.15 -37.44
C CYS A 419 -23.80 6.01 -38.78
N ILE A 420 -22.56 6.51 -38.92
CA ILE A 420 -21.70 6.26 -40.10
C ILE A 420 -20.36 5.62 -39.67
N ILE A 421 -20.37 4.77 -38.64
CA ILE A 421 -19.35 3.73 -38.44
C ILE A 421 -20.05 2.50 -37.84
N LEU A 422 -20.71 1.74 -38.70
CA LEU A 422 -20.87 0.29 -38.61
C LEU A 422 -20.84 -0.25 -40.04
#